data_AF-A0A1A8J425-F1
#
_entry.id   AF-A0A1A8J425-F1
#
_cell.length_a   1.000
_cell.length_b   1.000
_cell.length_c   1.000
_cell.angle_alpha   90.00
_cell.angle_beta   90.00
_cell.angle_gamma   90.00
#
_symmetry.space_group_name_H-M   'P 1'
#
loop_
_entity.id
_entity.type
_entity.pdbx_description
1 polymer ?
#
loop_
_entity_poly.entity_id
_entity_poly.type
_entity_poly.pdbx_seq_one_letter_code
_entity_poly.pdbx_strand_id
1 'polypeptide(L)' 'PAVIFSSFSPAGPTPPPVIGQHTVQVLRDTLSYSDDIIKELLESKAVAQSEAL' A
#
# COMPACT_ATOMS: atom_id res chain seq x y z
N PRO A 1 28.12 -0.66 11.45
CA PRO A 1 27.13 -0.48 12.54
C PRO A 1 25.90 0.24 11.97
N ALA A 2 24.71 0.04 12.55
CA ALA A 2 23.54 0.79 12.15
C ALA A 2 23.74 2.29 12.42
N VAL A 3 23.15 3.15 11.58
CA VAL A 3 23.20 4.61 11.77
C VAL A 3 22.36 4.98 12.98
N ILE A 4 22.91 5.84 13.85
CA ILE A 4 22.22 6.40 15.02
C ILE A 4 22.01 7.89 14.76
N PHE A 5 20.78 8.35 14.93
CA PHE A 5 20.43 9.76 14.77
C PHE A 5 20.43 10.45 16.14
N SER A 6 20.98 11.66 16.21
CA SER A 6 21.03 12.46 17.45
C SER A 6 19.73 13.23 17.71
N SER A 7 18.98 13.54 16.66
CA SER A 7 17.77 14.38 16.72
C SER A 7 16.47 13.60 16.79
N PHE A 8 16.47 12.29 16.50
CA PHE A 8 15.29 11.44 16.59
C PHE A 8 15.66 9.97 16.78
N SER A 9 14.73 9.18 17.32
CA SER A 9 14.81 7.72 17.26
C SER A 9 13.99 7.22 16.08
N PRO A 10 14.58 6.48 15.12
CA PRO A 10 13.81 5.86 14.05
C PRO A 10 12.83 4.86 14.67
N ALA A 11 11.60 4.87 14.16
CA ALA A 11 10.64 3.82 14.50
C ALA A 11 11.22 2.46 14.10
N GLY A 12 10.89 1.43 14.88
CA GLY A 12 11.24 0.06 14.52
C GLY A 12 10.71 -0.30 13.12
N PRO A 13 11.37 -1.22 12.41
CA PRO A 13 10.92 -1.61 11.09
C PRO A 13 9.51 -2.19 11.16
N THR A 14 8.60 -1.68 10.34
CA THR A 14 7.29 -2.31 10.16
C THR A 14 7.45 -3.61 9.36
N PRO A 15 6.57 -4.60 9.56
CA PRO A 15 6.55 -5.79 8.71
C PRO A 15 6.49 -5.41 7.22
N PRO A 16 7.07 -6.23 6.33
CA PRO A 16 6.96 -5.99 4.89
C PRO A 16 5.49 -6.04 4.46
N PRO A 17 5.07 -5.18 3.52
CA PRO A 17 3.69 -5.16 3.08
C PRO A 17 3.31 -6.45 2.34
N VAL A 18 2.07 -6.88 2.49
CA VAL A 18 1.53 -8.04 1.75
C VAL A 18 1.20 -7.66 0.30
N ILE A 19 1.14 -8.66 -0.59
CA ILE A 19 0.82 -8.44 -2.01
C ILE A 19 -0.55 -7.77 -2.14
N GLY A 20 -0.56 -6.55 -2.66
CA GLY A 20 -1.80 -5.82 -2.88
C GLY A 20 -2.37 -5.10 -1.66
N GLN A 21 -1.64 -5.03 -0.53
CA GLN A 21 -2.12 -4.38 0.70
C GLN A 21 -2.59 -2.93 0.51
N HIS A 22 -1.92 -2.18 -0.38
CA HIS A 22 -2.16 -0.75 -0.56
C HIS A 22 -2.72 -0.42 -1.96
N THR A 23 -3.07 -1.43 -2.77
CA THR A 23 -3.44 -1.25 -4.18
C THR A 23 -4.57 -0.24 -4.37
N VAL A 24 -5.70 -0.45 -3.67
CA VAL A 24 -6.87 0.42 -3.80
C VAL A 24 -6.58 1.84 -3.31
N GLN A 25 -5.85 1.97 -2.19
CA GLN A 25 -5.48 3.28 -1.65
C GLN A 25 -4.60 4.04 -2.65
N VAL A 26 -3.59 3.41 -3.25
CA VAL A 26 -2.72 4.07 -4.24
C VAL A 26 -3.50 4.46 -5.49
N LEU A 27 -4.36 3.59 -6.01
CA LEU A 27 -5.18 3.89 -7.19
C LEU A 27 -6.10 5.07 -6.93
N ARG A 28 -6.76 5.12 -5.77
CA ARG A 28 -7.69 6.20 -5.40
C ARG A 28 -6.97 7.49 -5.03
N ASP A 29 -6.07 7.44 -4.05
CA ASP A 29 -5.57 8.64 -3.38
C ASP A 29 -4.37 9.25 -4.10
N THR A 30 -3.51 8.42 -4.69
CA THR A 30 -2.31 8.88 -5.39
C THR A 30 -2.57 9.13 -6.86
N LEU A 31 -3.34 8.24 -7.50
CA LEU A 31 -3.55 8.25 -8.95
C LEU A 31 -4.95 8.77 -9.34
N SER A 32 -5.82 9.07 -8.38
CA SER A 32 -7.14 9.68 -8.60
C SER A 32 -8.07 8.86 -9.52
N TYR A 33 -7.91 7.53 -9.53
CA TYR A 33 -8.88 6.65 -10.17
C TYR A 33 -10.21 6.69 -9.41
N SER A 34 -11.33 6.72 -10.14
CA SER A 34 -12.65 6.57 -9.54
C SER A 34 -12.87 5.14 -9.03
N ASP A 35 -13.76 5.00 -8.05
CA ASP A 35 -14.11 3.70 -7.49
C ASP A 35 -14.67 2.73 -8.54
N ASP A 36 -15.35 3.25 -9.57
CA ASP A 36 -15.88 2.44 -10.67
C ASP A 36 -14.76 1.79 -11.49
N ILE A 37 -13.72 2.55 -11.85
CA ILE A 37 -12.56 2.01 -12.60
C ILE A 37 -11.77 1.05 -11.72
N ILE A 38 -11.59 1.37 -10.44
CA ILE A 38 -10.89 0.49 -9.49
C ILE A 38 -11.61 -0.87 -9.38
N LYS A 39 -12.94 -0.85 -9.31
CA LYS A 39 -13.76 -2.06 -9.30
C LYS A 39 -13.58 -2.87 -10.57
N GLU A 40 -13.60 -2.25 -11.75
CA GLU A 40 -13.35 -2.95 -13.03
C GLU A 40 -11.96 -3.60 -13.07
N LEU A 41 -10.92 -2.93 -12.55
CA LEU A 41 -9.56 -3.48 -12.47
C LEU A 41 -9.46 -4.71 -11.54
N LEU A 42 -10.21 -4.71 -10.44
CA LEU A 42 -10.29 -5.85 -9.52
C LEU A 42 -11.08 -7.02 -10.13
N GLU A 43 -12.22 -6.73 -10.76
CA GLU A 43 -13.07 -7.74 -11.41
C GLU A 43 -12.37 -8.41 -12.60
N SER A 44 -11.59 -7.64 -13.36
CA SER A 44 -10.74 -8.14 -14.45
C SER A 44 -9.49 -8.88 -13.97
N LYS A 45 -9.21 -8.89 -12.66
CA LYS A 45 -8.01 -9.46 -12.04
C LYS A 45 -6.69 -8.83 -12.53
N ALA A 46 -6.76 -7.64 -13.12
CA ALA A 46 -5.58 -6.88 -13.53
C ALA A 46 -4.79 -6.35 -12.32
N VAL A 47 -5.50 -6.08 -11.21
CA VAL A 47 -4.93 -5.71 -9.92
C VAL A 47 -5.51 -6.60 -8.82
N ALA A 48 -4.79 -6.70 -7.69
CA ALA A 48 -5.24 -7.43 -6.52
C ALA A 48 -5.20 -6.54 -5.28
N GLN A 49 -6.21 -6.68 -4.42
CA GLN A 49 -6.20 -6.16 -3.07
C GLN A 49 -6.09 -7.34 -2.11
N SER A 50 -5.17 -7.29 -1.15
CA SER A 50 -5.18 -8.26 -0.05
C SER A 50 -6.37 -7.96 0.85
N GLU A 51 -7.18 -8.97 1.17
CA GLU A 51 -8.08 -8.90 2.32
C GLU A 51 -7.23 -8.90 3.59
N ALA A 52 -7.52 -7.97 4.50
CA ALA A 52 -6.94 -8.03 5.84
C ALA A 52 -7.50 -9.28 6.51
N LEU A 53 -6.62 -10.26 6.77
CA LEU A 53 -6.93 -11.42 7.62
C LEU A 53 -7.27 -10.97 9.04
#